data_AF-A0AAX0B0C9-F1
#
_entry.id   AF-A0AAX0B0C9-F1
#
_cell.length_a   1.000
_cell.length_b   1.000
_cell.length_c   1.000
_cell.angle_alpha   90.00
_cell.angle_beta   90.00
_cell.angle_gamma   90.00
#
_symmetry.space_group_name_H-M   'P 1'
#
loop_
_entity.id
_entity.type
_entity.pdbx_description
1 polymer ?
#
loop_
_entity_poly.entity_id
_entity_poly.type
_entity_poly.pdbx_seq_one_letter_code
_entity_poly.pdbx_strand_id
1 'polypeptide(L)' 'MDRIRKSYNRIKQFISNNDVEITAFISVFFVVYASFLINKILAFYILGVIFGGLAIFLLKYPKK' A
#
# COMPACT_ATOMS: atom_id res chain seq x y z
N MET A 1 9.40 18.53 -23.77
CA MET A 1 8.93 17.15 -24.01
C MET A 1 9.86 16.09 -23.42
N ASP A 2 11.19 16.22 -23.50
CA ASP A 2 12.12 15.20 -22.99
C ASP A 2 12.08 14.95 -21.48
N ARG A 3 11.81 15.97 -20.66
CA ARG A 3 11.67 15.78 -19.20
C ARG A 3 10.46 14.93 -18.84
N ILE A 4 9.33 15.17 -19.49
CA ILE A 4 8.08 14.41 -19.27
C ILE A 4 8.29 12.95 -19.68
N ARG A 5 8.94 12.72 -20.83
CA ARG A 5 9.23 11.36 -21.32
C ARG A 5 10.19 10.61 -20.38
N LYS A 6 11.21 11.29 -19.85
CA LYS A 6 12.13 10.70 -18.85
C LYS A 6 11.40 10.34 -17.56
N SER A 7 10.50 11.20 -17.07
CA SER A 7 9.70 10.91 -15.87
C SER A 7 8.74 9.73 -16.10
N TYR A 8 8.07 9.70 -17.25
CA TYR A 8 7.19 8.59 -17.63
C TYR A 8 7.94 7.26 -17.66
N ASN A 9 9.11 7.21 -18.29
CA ASN A 9 9.90 5.99 -18.36
C ASN A 9 10.35 5.51 -16.97
N ARG A 10 10.73 6.43 -16.07
CA ARG A 10 11.07 6.08 -14.68
C ARG A 10 9.89 5.51 -13.92
N ILE A 11 8.71 6.13 -14.05
CA ILE A 11 7.49 5.64 -13.39
C ILE A 11 7.12 4.27 -13.94
N LYS A 12 7.15 4.09 -15.26
CA LYS A 12 6.87 2.80 -15.90
C LYS A 12 7.83 1.72 -15.42
N GLN A 13 9.12 2.04 -15.33
CA GLN A 13 10.14 1.10 -14.86
C GLN A 13 9.97 0.78 -13.37
N PHE A 14 9.61 1.77 -12.55
CA PHE A 14 9.28 1.55 -11.14
C PHE A 14 8.06 0.62 -10.98
N ILE A 15 6.98 0.87 -11.71
CA ILE A 15 5.77 0.04 -11.67
C ILE A 15 6.09 -1.38 -12.14
N SER A 16 6.83 -1.53 -13.25
CA SER A 16 7.20 -2.83 -13.78
C SER A 16 8.09 -3.65 -12.86
N ASN A 17 8.88 -2.99 -12.00
CA ASN A 17 9.77 -3.66 -11.06
C ASN A 17 9.09 -3.99 -9.72
N ASN A 18 7.89 -3.46 -9.45
CA ASN A 18 7.18 -3.59 -8.18
C ASN A 18 5.69 -3.88 -8.41
N ASP A 19 5.35 -4.55 -9.52
CA ASP A 19 3.97 -4.73 -9.99
C ASP A 19 3.14 -5.54 -8.99
N VAL A 20 3.74 -6.56 -8.38
CA VAL A 20 3.12 -7.38 -7.32
C VAL A 20 2.88 -6.56 -6.05
N GLU A 21 3.88 -5.82 -5.55
CA GLU A 21 3.76 -5.02 -4.33
C GLU A 21 2.75 -3.89 -4.50
N ILE A 22 2.74 -3.25 -5.66
CA ILE A 22 1.77 -2.19 -5.99
C ILE A 22 0.36 -2.77 -6.04
N THR A 23 0.17 -3.93 -6.67
CA THR A 23 -1.14 -4.59 -6.73
C THR A 23 -1.64 -5.00 -5.34
N ALA A 24 -0.75 -5.55 -4.50
CA ALA A 24 -1.08 -5.88 -3.11
C ALA A 24 -1.45 -4.62 -2.31
N PHE A 25 -0.67 -3.54 -2.44
CA PHE A 25 -0.93 -2.28 -1.77
C PHE A 25 -2.27 -1.66 -2.18
N ILE A 26 -2.55 -1.62 -3.49
CA ILE A 26 -3.81 -1.10 -4.05
C ILE A 26 -5.00 -1.92 -3.53
N SER A 27 -4.86 -3.25 -3.45
CA SER A 27 -5.92 -4.12 -2.95
C SER A 27 -6.27 -3.81 -1.49
N VAL A 28 -5.25 -3.68 -0.62
CA VAL A 28 -5.44 -3.29 0.79
C VAL A 28 -6.07 -1.89 0.89
N PHE A 29 -5.62 -0.95 0.06
CA PHE A 29 -6.18 0.40 0.01
C PHE A 29 -7.68 0.38 -0.31
N PHE A 30 -8.12 -0.38 -1.32
CA PHE A 30 -9.53 -0.46 -1.69
C PHE A 30 -10.39 -1.10 -0.58
N VAL A 31 -9.89 -2.11 0.13
CA VAL A 31 -10.61 -2.71 1.27
C VAL A 31 -10.85 -1.68 2.36
N VAL A 32 -9.81 -0.90 2.73
CA VAL A 32 -9.93 0.16 3.73
C VAL A 32 -10.87 1.27 3.24
N TYR A 33 -10.73 1.69 1.99
CA TYR A 33 -11.55 2.75 1.40
C TYR A 33 -13.03 2.37 1.33
N ALA A 34 -13.35 1.18 0.82
CA ALA A 34 -14.72 0.67 0.77
C ALA A 34 -15.33 0.55 2.18
N SER A 35 -14.53 0.07 3.14
CA SER A 35 -14.98 -0.02 4.53
C SER A 35 -15.26 1.36 5.13
N PHE A 36 -14.47 2.39 4.78
CA PHE A 36 -14.68 3.76 5.22
C PHE A 36 -15.95 4.38 4.65
N LEU A 37 -16.27 4.07 3.38
CA LEU A 37 -17.51 4.50 2.74
C LEU A 37 -18.76 3.91 3.41
N ILE A 38 -18.68 2.66 3.88
CA ILE A 38 -19.78 1.98 4.56
C ILE A 38 -19.89 2.45 6.02
N ASN A 39 -18.78 2.37 6.77
CA ASN A 39 -18.74 2.69 8.18
C ASN A 39 -17.33 3.07 8.64
N LYS A 40 -17.17 4.32 9.08
CA LYS A 40 -15.90 4.86 9.57
C LYS A 40 -15.31 4.04 10.73
N ILE A 41 -16.15 3.57 11.66
CA ILE A 41 -15.71 2.76 12.80
C ILE A 41 -15.15 1.42 12.32
N LEU A 42 -15.82 0.76 11.37
CA LEU A 42 -15.34 -0.50 10.78
C LEU A 42 -13.99 -0.32 10.07
N ALA A 43 -13.81 0.79 9.35
CA ALA A 43 -12.53 1.11 8.71
C ALA A 43 -11.39 1.27 9.72
N PHE A 44 -11.65 1.91 10.87
CA PHE A 44 -10.65 2.01 11.93
C PHE A 44 -10.27 0.66 12.52
N TYR A 45 -11.21 -0.28 12.67
CA TYR A 45 -10.89 -1.65 13.08
C TYR A 45 -10.00 -2.36 12.07
N ILE A 46 -10.30 -2.26 10.77
CA ILE A 46 -9.49 -2.88 9.70
C ILE A 46 -8.08 -2.27 9.68
N LEU A 47 -7.97 -0.94 9.78
CA LEU A 47 -6.67 -0.27 9.92
C LEU A 47 -5.91 -0.75 11.17
N GLY A 48 -6.61 -0.93 12.30
CA GLY A 48 -6.04 -1.46 13.53
C GLY A 48 -5.45 -2.86 13.35
N VAL A 49 -6.15 -3.75 12.64
CA VAL A 49 -5.65 -5.10 12.32
C VAL A 49 -4.42 -5.03 11.41
N ILE A 50 -4.44 -4.19 10.37
CA ILE A 50 -3.31 -4.01 9.45
C ILE A 50 -2.07 -3.51 10.20
N PHE A 51 -2.23 -2.45 11.00
CA PHE A 51 -1.12 -1.89 11.78
C PHE A 51 -0.64 -2.83 12.87
N GLY A 52 -1.55 -3.56 13.52
CA GLY A 52 -1.20 -4.58 14.52
C GLY A 52 -0.37 -5.71 13.90
N GLY A 53 -0.79 -6.23 12.74
CA GLY A 53 -0.04 -7.24 11.99
C GLY A 53 1.35 -6.74 11.58
N LEU A 54 1.44 -5.50 11.07
CA LEU A 54 2.71 -4.86 10.73
C LEU A 54 3.62 -4.66 11.95
N ALA A 55 3.07 -4.22 13.08
CA ALA A 55 3.82 -4.05 14.31
C ALA A 55 4.39 -5.38 14.81
N ILE A 56 3.59 -6.45 14.83
CA ILE A 56 4.05 -7.80 15.18
C ILE A 56 5.13 -8.27 14.23
N PHE A 57 4.95 -8.06 12.92
CA PHE A 57 5.95 -8.43 11.91
C PHE A 57 7.28 -7.68 12.13
N LEU A 58 7.24 -6.37 12.36
CA LEU A 58 8.42 -5.55 12.61
C LEU A 58 9.12 -5.91 13.93
N LEU A 59 8.35 -6.26 14.97
CA LEU A 59 8.90 -6.74 16.25
C LEU A 59 9.56 -8.12 16.12
N LYS A 60 9.01 -9.00 15.26
CA LYS A 60 9.57 -10.34 15.02
C LYS A 60 10.83 -10.29 14.14
N TYR A 61 10.92 -9.31 13.25
CA TYR A 61 12.08 -9.08 12.38
C TYR A 61 12.65 -7.68 12.60
N PRO A 62 13.24 -7.40 13.78
CA PRO A 62 13.82 -6.10 14.06
C PRO A 62 14.94 -5.86 13.05
N LYS A 63 14.83 -4.80 12.25
CA LYS A 63 15.94 -4.33 11.42
C LYS A 63 17.07 -3.93 12.38
N LYS A 64 18.20 -4.63 12.28
CA LYS A 64 19.45 -4.25 12.94
C LYS A 64 19.86 -2.83 12.53
#